data_AF-A0A8J7EQ64-F1
#
_entry.id   AF-A0A8J7EQ64-F1
#
_cell.length_a   1.000
_cell.length_b   1.000
_cell.length_c   1.000
_cell.angle_alpha   90.00
_cell.angle_beta   90.00
_cell.angle_gamma   90.00
#
_symmetry.space_group_name_H-M   'P 1'
#
loop_
_entity.id
_entity.type
_entity.pdbx_description
1 polymer ?
#
loop_
_entity_poly.entity_id
_entity_poly.type
_entity_poly.pdbx_seq_one_letter_code
_entity_poly.pdbx_strand_id
1 'polypeptide(L)'
;MLNAPGDDPGQNGSLTDRQKAQAEVLNSTPTVHLSQWFQGEFEAGWQAVDELLSPMAGLGLTQTESVSIQRATPIWLDLQSARQADGILVVTLSQGSDRQIAIQLQVHAIDDTTPLVEQLTLTVIDEAGATFLETAAAAGDRLLQTPRFQGRPGERFRGLVALDQDSVALDFVI
;
A
#
# COMPACT_ATOMS: atom_id res chain seq x y z
N MET A 1 54.01 -24.72 -47.12
CA MET A 1 54.34 -23.52 -46.34
C MET A 1 53.25 -23.30 -45.31
N LEU A 2 53.67 -22.94 -44.11
CA LEU A 2 52.97 -22.84 -42.83
C LEU A 2 52.16 -21.52 -42.73
N ASN A 3 50.92 -21.55 -42.22
CA ASN A 3 50.46 -20.81 -41.02
C ASN A 3 48.92 -20.86 -40.85
N ALA A 4 48.49 -21.23 -39.64
CA ALA A 4 47.12 -21.16 -39.08
C ALA A 4 46.93 -19.81 -38.33
N PRO A 5 45.95 -19.59 -37.41
CA PRO A 5 44.57 -20.06 -37.26
C PRO A 5 43.57 -18.88 -37.09
N GLY A 6 42.26 -19.12 -37.11
CA GLY A 6 41.25 -18.18 -36.61
C GLY A 6 39.97 -18.96 -36.30
N ASP A 7 39.73 -19.36 -35.05
CA ASP A 7 39.16 -18.60 -33.91
C ASP A 7 37.63 -18.78 -33.83
N ASP A 8 37.30 -19.69 -32.91
CA ASP A 8 36.13 -19.86 -32.04
C ASP A 8 34.66 -19.54 -32.45
N PRO A 9 33.72 -20.47 -32.20
CA PRO A 9 32.27 -20.24 -32.29
C PRO A 9 31.76 -19.45 -31.06
N GLY A 10 31.86 -18.12 -31.16
CA GLY A 10 31.32 -17.20 -30.17
C GLY A 10 29.81 -16.99 -30.26
N GLN A 11 29.09 -17.58 -29.30
CA GLN A 11 28.02 -16.93 -28.53
C GLN A 11 26.70 -16.56 -29.24
N ASN A 12 25.73 -17.48 -29.20
CA ASN A 12 24.30 -17.13 -29.18
C ASN A 12 23.75 -17.38 -27.77
N GLY A 13 24.21 -16.58 -26.82
CA GLY A 13 23.74 -16.59 -25.43
C GLY A 13 22.59 -15.61 -25.25
N SER A 14 21.44 -16.14 -24.80
CA SER A 14 20.47 -15.47 -23.92
C SER A 14 20.18 -13.98 -24.17
N LEU A 15 19.36 -13.69 -25.18
CA LEU A 15 18.65 -12.41 -25.30
C LEU A 15 17.35 -12.36 -24.46
N THR A 16 16.95 -13.45 -23.79
CA THR A 16 15.65 -13.54 -23.08
C THR A 16 15.75 -13.35 -21.56
N ASP A 17 16.92 -13.52 -20.95
CA ASP A 17 17.07 -13.40 -19.49
C ASP A 17 17.19 -11.94 -19.03
N ARG A 18 17.81 -11.08 -19.85
CA ARG A 18 17.99 -9.66 -19.53
C ARG A 18 16.69 -8.88 -19.62
N GLN A 19 15.80 -9.16 -20.59
CA GLN A 19 14.51 -8.46 -20.68
C GLN A 19 13.54 -8.81 -19.55
N LYS A 20 13.65 -10.00 -18.93
CA LYS A 20 12.90 -10.34 -17.71
C LYS A 20 13.44 -9.58 -16.49
N ALA A 21 14.77 -9.47 -16.36
CA ALA A 21 15.39 -8.80 -15.22
C ALA A 21 15.17 -7.26 -15.17
N GLN A 22 14.76 -6.61 -16.27
CA GLN A 22 14.46 -5.17 -16.30
C GLN A 22 13.02 -4.84 -15.88
N ALA A 23 12.12 -5.83 -15.86
CA ALA A 23 10.78 -5.68 -15.32
C ALA A 23 10.74 -5.86 -13.78
N GLU A 24 11.81 -6.42 -13.19
CA GLU A 24 11.90 -6.73 -11.76
C GLU A 24 12.49 -5.57 -10.91
N VAL A 25 12.95 -4.47 -11.53
CA VAL A 25 13.70 -3.40 -10.84
C VAL A 25 13.00 -2.03 -10.75
N LEU A 26 11.73 -1.89 -11.13
CA LEU A 26 11.07 -0.57 -11.15
C LEU A 26 10.04 -0.29 -10.06
N ASN A 27 9.66 -1.26 -9.21
CA ASN A 27 8.62 -1.02 -8.20
C ASN A 27 8.80 -1.82 -6.91
N SER A 28 9.98 -1.79 -6.30
CA SER A 28 10.12 -2.24 -4.90
C SER A 28 9.40 -1.27 -3.96
N THR A 29 8.08 -1.12 -4.09
CA THR A 29 7.25 -0.64 -3.00
C THR A 29 7.33 -1.70 -1.90
N PRO A 30 7.69 -1.33 -0.67
CA PRO A 30 7.84 -2.30 0.41
C PRO A 30 6.52 -3.04 0.59
N THR A 31 6.53 -4.36 0.43
CA THR A 31 5.36 -5.20 0.73
C THR A 31 5.07 -5.09 2.22
N VAL A 32 3.88 -4.62 2.55
CA VAL A 32 3.41 -4.39 3.92
C VAL A 32 2.87 -5.70 4.48
N HIS A 33 3.46 -6.18 5.57
CA HIS A 33 3.13 -7.48 6.15
C HIS A 33 2.18 -7.30 7.33
N LEU A 34 0.88 -7.39 7.07
CA LEU A 34 -0.16 -7.16 8.07
C LEU A 34 -0.14 -8.24 9.17
N SER A 35 0.30 -9.46 8.87
CA SER A 35 0.53 -10.50 9.88
C SER A 35 1.65 -10.14 10.85
N GLN A 36 2.69 -9.42 10.41
CA GLN A 36 3.79 -8.95 11.26
C GLN A 36 3.35 -7.85 12.22
N TRP A 37 2.32 -7.08 11.86
CA TRP A 37 1.79 -6.04 12.73
C TRP A 37 1.28 -6.62 14.06
N PHE A 38 0.71 -7.83 14.05
CA PHE A 38 0.32 -8.56 15.26
C PHE A 38 1.50 -8.94 16.17
N GLN A 39 2.71 -8.97 15.63
CA GLN A 39 3.96 -9.24 16.36
C GLN A 39 4.65 -7.94 16.80
N GLY A 40 4.10 -6.77 16.45
CA GLY A 40 4.70 -5.46 16.76
C GLY A 40 5.78 -5.03 15.77
N GLU A 41 5.89 -5.71 14.63
CA GLU A 41 6.81 -5.38 13.54
C GLU A 41 6.06 -4.59 12.47
N PHE A 42 6.59 -3.41 12.10
CA PHE A 42 5.95 -2.49 11.16
C PHE A 42 6.94 -2.04 10.10
N GLU A 43 6.46 -1.88 8.88
CA GLU A 43 7.29 -1.45 7.75
C GLU A 43 7.65 0.05 7.84
N ALA A 44 8.74 0.44 7.18
CA ALA A 44 9.18 1.83 7.14
C ALA A 44 8.10 2.74 6.54
N GLY A 45 7.81 3.86 7.21
CA GLY A 45 6.76 4.80 6.81
C GLY A 45 5.40 4.58 7.48
N TRP A 46 5.20 3.45 8.16
CA TRP A 46 4.02 3.19 8.98
C TRP A 46 4.27 3.60 10.43
N GLN A 47 3.44 4.50 10.95
CA GLN A 47 3.55 5.06 12.28
C GLN A 47 2.23 4.91 13.05
N ALA A 48 2.20 5.24 14.33
CA ALA A 48 0.93 5.27 15.05
C ALA A 48 0.02 6.34 14.46
N VAL A 49 -1.30 6.08 14.44
CA VAL A 49 -2.29 7.03 13.90
C VAL A 49 -2.19 8.39 14.62
N ASP A 50 -1.95 8.36 15.94
CA ASP A 50 -1.76 9.54 16.80
C ASP A 50 -0.52 10.39 16.44
N GLU A 51 0.51 9.78 15.83
CA GLU A 51 1.71 10.52 15.40
C GLU A 51 1.46 11.33 14.13
N LEU A 52 0.49 10.94 13.31
CA LEU A 52 0.18 11.55 12.00
C LEU A 52 -1.09 12.41 12.04
N LEU A 53 -2.13 11.95 12.72
CA LEU A 53 -3.38 12.67 12.94
C LEU A 53 -3.32 13.23 14.37
N SER A 54 -3.08 14.54 14.48
CA SER A 54 -2.92 15.32 15.72
C SER A 54 -3.54 14.70 17.00
N PRO A 55 -2.90 14.84 18.18
CA PRO A 55 -3.35 14.26 19.46
C PRO A 55 -4.67 14.84 20.01
N MET A 56 -5.41 15.63 19.23
CA MET A 56 -6.73 16.14 19.59
C MET A 56 -7.86 15.14 19.29
N ALA A 57 -7.59 14.07 18.52
CA ALA A 57 -8.46 12.90 18.43
C ALA A 57 -8.23 11.96 19.63
N GLY A 58 -8.15 12.52 20.84
CA GLY A 58 -8.20 11.76 22.09
C GLY A 58 -9.60 11.18 22.29
N LEU A 59 -9.96 10.15 21.52
CA LEU A 59 -11.15 9.35 21.72
C LEU A 59 -10.74 7.89 21.84
N GLY A 60 -10.24 7.55 23.03
CA GLY A 60 -10.29 6.22 23.62
C GLY A 60 -9.73 5.09 22.75
N LEU A 61 -8.46 4.75 22.97
CA LEU A 61 -8.08 3.34 23.08
C LEU A 61 -8.90 2.71 24.22
N THR A 62 -10.19 2.50 23.99
CA THR A 62 -10.94 1.55 24.79
C THR A 62 -10.33 0.21 24.41
N GLN A 63 -9.50 -0.32 25.30
CA GLN A 63 -9.10 -1.72 25.31
C GLN A 63 -10.39 -2.56 25.41
N THR A 64 -11.10 -2.73 24.31
CA THR A 64 -12.31 -3.53 24.22
C THR A 64 -11.95 -4.87 23.62
N GLU A 65 -11.18 -5.66 24.38
CA GLU A 65 -11.13 -7.14 24.29
C GLU A 65 -10.90 -7.78 22.90
N SER A 66 -10.51 -6.98 21.91
CA SER A 66 -10.38 -7.33 20.49
C SER A 66 -9.07 -6.73 20.00
N VAL A 67 -8.07 -7.58 19.74
CA VAL A 67 -6.74 -7.17 19.28
C VAL A 67 -6.90 -6.50 17.91
N SER A 68 -6.96 -5.16 17.93
CA SER A 68 -7.10 -4.32 16.74
C SER A 68 -5.87 -3.44 16.63
N ILE A 69 -5.23 -3.45 15.47
CA ILE A 69 -3.96 -2.76 15.22
C ILE A 69 -4.21 -1.75 14.13
N GLN A 70 -3.84 -0.50 14.40
CA GLN A 70 -4.03 0.60 13.47
C GLN A 70 -2.69 1.26 13.20
N ARG A 71 -2.36 1.43 11.93
CA ARG A 71 -1.17 2.16 11.50
C ARG A 71 -1.53 3.14 10.41
N ALA A 72 -0.86 4.28 10.45
CA ALA A 72 -1.03 5.34 9.49
C ALA A 72 0.25 5.54 8.71
N THR A 73 0.12 5.87 7.43
CA THR A 73 1.21 6.32 6.58
C THR A 73 0.75 7.53 5.77
N PRO A 74 1.53 8.60 5.71
CA PRO A 74 1.23 9.71 4.83
C PRO A 74 1.32 9.25 3.37
N ILE A 75 0.36 9.68 2.56
CA ILE A 75 0.36 9.42 1.13
C ILE A 75 0.75 10.72 0.42
N TRP A 76 1.78 10.62 -0.40
CA TRP A 76 2.21 11.66 -1.31
C TRP A 76 1.78 11.23 -2.71
N LEU A 77 0.72 11.85 -3.26
CA LEU A 77 0.35 11.66 -4.65
C LEU A 77 1.11 12.67 -5.51
N ASP A 78 1.25 13.92 -5.05
CA ASP A 78 2.11 14.87 -5.78
C ASP A 78 3.58 14.71 -5.39
N LEU A 79 4.27 13.81 -6.09
CA LEU A 79 5.73 13.60 -5.95
C LEU A 79 6.54 14.86 -6.33
N GLN A 80 5.96 15.78 -7.10
CA GLN A 80 6.60 17.04 -7.54
C GLN A 80 6.65 18.07 -6.40
N SER A 81 5.61 18.17 -5.57
CA SER A 81 5.57 19.15 -4.50
C SER A 81 6.27 18.67 -3.25
N ALA A 82 6.34 17.36 -2.96
CA ALA A 82 7.10 16.71 -1.87
C ALA A 82 7.10 17.38 -0.47
N ARG A 83 6.28 18.42 -0.28
CA ARG A 83 6.35 19.40 0.81
C ARG A 83 5.11 19.33 1.68
N GLN A 84 4.06 18.72 1.16
CA GLN A 84 2.83 18.38 1.88
C GLN A 84 2.39 17.01 1.40
N ALA A 85 1.94 16.14 2.30
CA ALA A 85 1.22 14.93 1.89
C ALA A 85 -0.13 15.36 1.28
N ASP A 86 -0.80 14.47 0.55
CA ASP A 86 -2.15 14.71 0.02
C ASP A 86 -3.24 14.07 0.90
N GLY A 87 -2.87 13.03 1.64
CA GLY A 87 -3.72 12.38 2.63
C GLY A 87 -2.92 11.54 3.61
N ILE A 88 -3.60 11.00 4.61
CA ILE A 88 -3.06 10.02 5.55
C ILE A 88 -3.84 8.72 5.39
N LEU A 89 -3.18 7.67 4.90
CA LEU A 89 -3.76 6.34 4.82
C LEU A 89 -3.62 5.65 6.17
N VAL A 90 -4.73 5.35 6.80
CA VAL A 90 -4.86 4.54 8.00
C VAL A 90 -5.32 3.14 7.60
N VAL A 91 -4.56 2.14 8.00
CA VAL A 91 -4.93 0.72 7.87
C VAL A 91 -5.26 0.18 9.24
N THR A 92 -6.46 -0.35 9.36
CA THR A 92 -6.97 -0.99 10.57
C THR A 92 -7.06 -2.49 10.34
N LEU A 93 -6.41 -3.25 11.22
CA LEU A 93 -6.47 -4.69 11.30
C LEU A 93 -7.23 -5.08 12.56
N SER A 94 -8.11 -6.06 12.46
CA SER A 94 -8.77 -6.66 13.61
C SER A 94 -8.78 -8.16 13.47
N GLN A 95 -8.44 -8.88 14.53
CA GLN A 95 -8.55 -10.33 14.53
C GLN A 95 -10.02 -10.74 14.41
N GLY A 96 -10.37 -11.40 13.31
CA GLY A 96 -11.69 -11.95 13.05
C GLY A 96 -11.88 -13.33 13.71
N SER A 97 -13.05 -13.91 13.48
CA SER A 97 -13.31 -15.31 13.82
C SER A 97 -12.59 -16.23 12.83
N ASP A 98 -12.24 -17.46 13.24
CA ASP A 98 -11.68 -18.48 12.34
C ASP A 98 -10.33 -18.11 11.68
N ARG A 99 -9.43 -17.44 12.43
CA ARG A 99 -8.07 -17.09 11.95
C ARG A 99 -8.04 -16.12 10.76
N GLN A 100 -9.17 -15.48 10.46
CA GLN A 100 -9.28 -14.42 9.47
C GLN A 100 -8.84 -13.09 10.09
N ILE A 101 -8.18 -12.28 9.30
CA ILE A 101 -7.77 -10.92 9.65
C ILE A 101 -8.70 -10.00 8.87
N ALA A 102 -9.42 -9.16 9.60
CA ALA A 102 -10.27 -8.18 8.99
C ALA A 102 -9.50 -6.88 8.78
N ILE A 103 -9.57 -6.35 7.57
CA ILE A 103 -8.77 -5.21 7.11
C ILE A 103 -9.72 -4.11 6.66
N GLN A 104 -9.37 -2.89 7.03
CA GLN A 104 -10.08 -1.69 6.62
C GLN A 104 -9.05 -0.61 6.28
N LEU A 105 -9.18 -0.02 5.10
CA LEU A 105 -8.34 1.07 4.64
C LEU A 105 -9.14 2.37 4.71
N GLN A 106 -8.53 3.41 5.24
CA GLN A 106 -9.15 4.72 5.43
C GLN A 106 -8.17 5.79 5.01
N VAL A 107 -8.57 6.73 4.17
CA VAL A 107 -7.77 7.91 3.84
C VAL A 107 -8.40 9.12 4.51
N HIS A 108 -7.63 9.73 5.41
CA HIS A 108 -8.00 10.96 6.09
C HIS A 108 -7.38 12.15 5.38
N ALA A 109 -8.11 13.26 5.32
CA ALA A 109 -7.49 14.55 4.99
C ALA A 109 -6.44 14.90 6.05
N ILE A 110 -5.38 15.58 5.62
CA ILE A 110 -4.26 15.94 6.51
C ILE A 110 -4.64 17.02 7.51
N ASP A 111 -5.51 17.94 7.10
CA ASP A 111 -5.95 19.07 7.90
C ASP A 111 -7.48 19.05 8.02
N ASP A 112 -8.03 19.38 9.19
CA ASP A 112 -9.48 19.51 9.36
C ASP A 112 -10.08 20.65 8.51
N THR A 113 -9.25 21.59 8.05
CA THR A 113 -9.66 22.71 7.22
C THR A 113 -9.79 22.38 5.74
N THR A 114 -9.13 21.31 5.28
CA THR A 114 -9.06 20.97 3.86
C THR A 114 -9.76 19.64 3.63
N PRO A 115 -10.85 19.59 2.85
CA PRO A 115 -11.46 18.30 2.50
C PRO A 115 -10.49 17.46 1.65
N LEU A 116 -10.78 16.17 1.55
CA LEU A 116 -10.06 15.31 0.59
C LEU A 116 -10.22 15.87 -0.81
N VAL A 117 -9.18 15.69 -1.62
CA VAL A 117 -9.24 16.10 -3.03
C VAL A 117 -10.34 15.31 -3.72
N GLU A 118 -11.20 16.03 -4.44
CA GLU A 118 -12.28 15.42 -5.22
C GLU A 118 -11.68 14.42 -6.21
N GLN A 119 -12.37 13.29 -6.43
CA GLN A 119 -11.92 12.20 -7.31
C GLN A 119 -10.78 11.33 -6.74
N LEU A 120 -10.39 11.51 -5.47
CA LEU A 120 -9.50 10.55 -4.82
C LEU A 120 -10.19 9.19 -4.74
N THR A 121 -9.59 8.16 -5.34
CA THR A 121 -10.14 6.82 -5.43
C THR A 121 -9.21 5.84 -4.75
N LEU A 122 -9.77 5.04 -3.85
CA LEU A 122 -9.08 3.96 -3.17
C LEU A 122 -9.61 2.63 -3.69
N THR A 123 -8.76 1.92 -4.41
CA THR A 123 -9.06 0.65 -5.05
C THR A 123 -8.24 -0.45 -4.38
N VAL A 124 -8.87 -1.54 -3.99
CA VAL A 124 -8.23 -2.76 -3.50
C VAL A 124 -8.29 -3.78 -4.61
N ILE A 125 -7.12 -4.27 -5.03
CA ILE A 125 -6.94 -5.25 -6.09
C ILE A 125 -6.47 -6.56 -5.45
N ASP A 126 -7.04 -7.70 -5.82
CA ASP A 126 -6.59 -9.01 -5.30
C ASP A 126 -5.34 -9.54 -6.03
N GLU A 127 -4.80 -10.69 -5.60
CA GLU A 127 -3.63 -11.32 -6.22
C GLU A 127 -3.84 -11.64 -7.73
N ALA A 128 -5.07 -11.93 -8.15
CA ALA A 128 -5.41 -12.15 -9.55
C ALA A 128 -5.43 -10.85 -10.40
N GLY A 129 -5.26 -9.69 -9.77
CA GLY A 129 -5.32 -8.39 -10.43
C GLY A 129 -6.75 -7.89 -10.67
N ALA A 130 -7.76 -8.50 -10.06
CA ALA A 130 -9.13 -8.02 -10.16
C ALA A 130 -9.43 -6.99 -9.08
N THR A 131 -10.18 -5.95 -9.44
CA THR A 131 -10.69 -4.98 -8.46
C THR A 131 -11.63 -5.67 -7.51
N PHE A 132 -11.19 -5.84 -6.27
CA PHE A 132 -11.97 -6.42 -5.18
C PHE A 132 -12.88 -5.37 -4.55
N LEU A 133 -12.35 -4.18 -4.28
CA LEU A 133 -13.10 -3.04 -3.73
C LEU A 133 -12.66 -1.75 -4.38
N GLU A 134 -13.57 -0.80 -4.51
CA GLU A 134 -13.27 0.55 -4.97
C GLU A 134 -14.15 1.53 -4.20
N THR A 135 -13.57 2.62 -3.72
CA THR A 135 -14.31 3.68 -3.06
C THR A 135 -13.69 5.00 -3.46
N ALA A 136 -14.52 5.94 -3.94
CA ALA A 136 -14.09 7.28 -4.31
C ALA A 136 -14.59 8.31 -3.30
N ALA A 137 -13.75 9.30 -3.00
CA ALA A 137 -14.10 10.45 -2.19
C ALA A 137 -15.09 11.34 -2.95
N ALA A 138 -16.16 11.73 -2.28
CA ALA A 138 -17.12 12.69 -2.81
C ALA A 138 -16.71 14.13 -2.48
N ALA A 139 -17.34 15.09 -3.16
CA ALA A 139 -17.11 16.51 -2.93
C ALA A 139 -17.41 16.89 -1.48
N GLY A 140 -16.38 17.36 -0.75
CA GLY A 140 -16.49 17.74 0.66
C GLY A 140 -16.32 16.60 1.66
N ASP A 141 -16.05 15.37 1.21
CA ASP A 141 -15.65 14.29 2.12
C ASP A 141 -14.29 14.61 2.76
N ARG A 142 -14.19 14.31 4.05
CA ARG A 142 -12.94 14.45 4.82
C ARG A 142 -12.31 13.11 5.16
N LEU A 143 -13.06 12.04 4.95
CA LEU A 143 -12.69 10.67 5.29
C LEU A 143 -13.22 9.73 4.22
N LEU A 144 -12.30 9.16 3.44
CA LEU A 144 -12.60 8.06 2.55
C LEU A 144 -12.36 6.76 3.30
N GLN A 145 -13.32 5.84 3.32
CA GLN A 145 -13.15 4.55 3.98
C GLN A 145 -13.65 3.43 3.07
N THR A 146 -12.84 2.38 2.92
CA THR A 146 -13.30 1.17 2.22
C THR A 146 -14.22 0.39 3.14
N PRO A 147 -15.16 -0.40 2.57
CA PRO A 147 -15.83 -1.42 3.34
C PRO A 147 -14.79 -2.37 3.94
N ARG A 148 -15.03 -2.78 5.19
CA ARG A 148 -14.18 -3.75 5.88
C ARG A 148 -14.30 -5.10 5.19
N PHE A 149 -13.16 -5.69 4.84
CA PHE A 149 -13.08 -7.03 4.27
C PHE A 149 -12.28 -7.95 5.18
N GLN A 150 -12.31 -9.24 4.90
CA GLN A 150 -11.60 -10.26 5.65
C GLN A 150 -10.71 -11.04 4.68
N GLY A 151 -9.51 -11.37 5.14
CA GLY A 151 -8.63 -12.28 4.43
C GLY A 151 -7.87 -13.16 5.42
N ARG A 152 -7.12 -14.10 4.88
CA ARG A 152 -6.35 -15.09 5.61
C ARG A 152 -4.87 -14.76 5.51
N PRO A 153 -4.08 -15.11 6.53
CA PRO A 153 -2.64 -14.92 6.48
C PRO A 153 -2.04 -15.63 5.26
N GLY A 154 -1.24 -14.90 4.49
CA GLY A 154 -0.65 -15.32 3.22
C GLY A 154 -1.39 -14.85 1.96
N GLU A 155 -2.62 -14.33 2.08
CA GLU A 155 -3.30 -13.67 0.95
C GLU A 155 -2.65 -12.32 0.65
N ARG A 156 -2.55 -11.98 -0.63
CA ARG A 156 -1.98 -10.72 -1.10
C ARG A 156 -3.05 -9.86 -1.74
N PHE A 157 -2.96 -8.57 -1.49
CA PHE A 157 -3.79 -7.58 -2.15
C PHE A 157 -2.99 -6.28 -2.32
N ARG A 158 -3.41 -5.46 -3.27
CA ARG A 158 -2.79 -4.17 -3.54
C ARG A 158 -3.79 -3.07 -3.30
N GLY A 159 -3.44 -2.13 -2.43
CA GLY A 159 -4.18 -0.88 -2.27
C GLY A 159 -3.64 0.16 -3.23
N LEU A 160 -4.44 0.55 -4.20
CA LEU A 160 -4.17 1.62 -5.14
C LEU A 160 -4.92 2.88 -4.68
N VAL A 161 -4.20 3.94 -4.35
CA VAL A 161 -4.76 5.26 -4.13
C VAL A 161 -4.50 6.07 -5.39
N ALA A 162 -5.54 6.44 -6.13
CA ALA A 162 -5.44 7.25 -7.33
C ALA A 162 -6.08 8.61 -7.11
N LEU A 163 -5.47 9.66 -7.65
CA LEU A 163 -6.02 11.00 -7.70
C LEU A 163 -5.75 11.58 -9.08
N ASP A 164 -6.81 11.74 -9.87
CA ASP A 164 -6.75 12.26 -11.23
C ASP A 164 -5.76 11.47 -12.12
N GLN A 165 -4.57 12.00 -12.40
CA GLN A 165 -3.52 11.32 -13.17
C GLN A 165 -2.44 10.63 -12.31
N ASP A 166 -2.40 10.92 -11.01
CA ASP A 166 -1.39 10.37 -10.12
C ASP A 166 -1.94 9.18 -9.33
N SER A 167 -1.07 8.23 -9.01
CA SER A 167 -1.48 7.05 -8.26
C SER A 167 -0.34 6.44 -7.47
N VAL A 168 -0.63 6.06 -6.23
CA VAL A 168 0.25 5.29 -5.37
C VAL A 168 -0.29 3.88 -5.25
N ALA A 169 0.56 2.89 -5.49
CA ALA A 169 0.25 1.49 -5.26
C ALA A 169 1.03 0.99 -4.03
N LEU A 170 0.31 0.38 -3.09
CA LEU A 170 0.85 -0.25 -1.90
C LEU A 170 0.51 -1.74 -1.94
N ASP A 171 1.54 -2.57 -1.84
CA ASP A 171 1.39 -4.01 -1.86
C ASP A 171 1.27 -4.51 -0.41
N PHE A 172 0.27 -5.33 -0.13
CA PHE A 172 -0.04 -5.84 1.19
C PHE A 172 -0.11 -7.36 1.18
N VAL A 173 0.42 -7.97 2.23
CA VAL A 173 0.26 -9.40 2.51
C VAL A 173 -0.34 -9.55 3.91
N ILE A 174 -1.39 -10.37 3.99
CA ILE A 174 -2.16 -10.63 5.21
C ILE A 174 -1.36 -11.54 6.14
#